data_AF-A0A6G4V0J2-F1
#
_entry.id   AF-A0A6G4V0J2-F1
#
_cell.length_a   1.000
_cell.length_b   1.000
_cell.length_c   1.000
_cell.angle_alpha   90.00
_cell.angle_beta   90.00
_cell.angle_gamma   90.00
#
_symmetry.space_group_name_H-M   'P 1'
#
loop_
_entity.id
_entity.type
_entity.pdbx_description
1 polymer ?
#
loop_
_entity_poly.entity_id
_entity_poly.type
_entity_poly.pdbx_seq_one_letter_code
_entity_poly.pdbx_strand_id
1 'polypeptide(L)'
;MTDLSHHEVDVLWDEFHRVVNMTSQELSTWLRTRDASPLTEPLPDQAGSEAGQHILSILAKRRRDLTDDDVRLMRKVVDRIHALSDEEREPEAADQSRRHRLMSLGHDPLKPS
;
A
#
# COMPACT_ATOMS: atom_id res chain seq x y z
N MET A 1 -9.07 -21.51 1.94
CA MET A 1 -8.93 -20.17 2.55
C MET A 1 -8.32 -20.39 3.91
N THR A 2 -7.12 -19.87 4.14
CA THR A 2 -6.35 -20.10 5.37
C THR A 2 -7.04 -19.35 6.52
N ASP A 3 -7.48 -20.08 7.54
CA ASP A 3 -7.82 -19.52 8.85
C ASP A 3 -6.51 -18.95 9.42
N LEU A 4 -6.37 -17.62 9.36
CA LEU A 4 -5.19 -16.94 9.90
C LEU A 4 -5.36 -16.83 11.40
N SER A 5 -4.35 -17.27 12.13
CA SER A 5 -4.34 -17.10 13.57
C SER A 5 -4.35 -15.62 13.94
N HIS A 6 -4.95 -15.29 15.09
CA HIS A 6 -4.98 -13.92 15.60
C HIS A 6 -3.58 -13.28 15.67
N HIS A 7 -2.56 -14.09 15.96
CA HIS A 7 -1.17 -13.64 16.00
C HIS A 7 -0.64 -13.23 14.61
N GLU A 8 -0.96 -13.96 13.55
CA GLU A 8 -0.53 -13.60 12.19
C GLU A 8 -1.18 -12.29 11.71
N VAL A 9 -2.44 -12.04 12.11
CA VAL A 9 -3.13 -10.77 11.81
C VAL A 9 -2.48 -9.60 12.57
N ASP A 10 -2.08 -9.82 13.82
CA ASP A 10 -1.37 -8.81 14.61
C ASP A 10 -0.02 -8.43 13.99
N VAL A 11 0.78 -9.42 13.60
CA VAL A 11 2.07 -9.20 12.92
C VAL A 11 1.86 -8.47 11.59
N LEU A 12 0.87 -8.87 10.79
CA LEU A 12 0.56 -8.21 9.53
C LEU A 12 0.07 -6.76 9.72
N TRP A 13 -0.68 -6.50 10.80
CA TRP A 13 -1.14 -5.14 11.13
C TRP A 13 0.01 -4.20 11.44
N ASP A 14 0.94 -4.65 12.29
CA ASP A 14 2.11 -3.86 12.67
C ASP A 14 3.00 -3.62 11.45
N GLU A 15 3.20 -4.65 10.63
CA GLU A 15 3.98 -4.56 9.40
C GLU A 15 3.36 -3.62 8.36
N PHE A 16 2.04 -3.71 8.14
CA PHE A 16 1.32 -2.82 7.26
C PHE A 16 1.48 -1.36 7.68
N HIS A 17 1.32 -1.04 8.97
CA HIS A 17 1.49 0.33 9.47
C HIS A 17 2.95 0.80 9.49
N ARG A 18 3.91 -0.13 9.49
CA ARG A 18 5.33 0.18 9.34
C ARG A 18 5.66 0.59 7.91
N VAL A 19 5.19 -0.17 6.91
CA VAL A 19 5.54 0.06 5.51
C VAL A 19 4.68 1.14 4.85
N VAL A 20 3.41 1.29 5.25
CA VAL A 20 2.54 2.39 4.81
C VAL A 20 2.86 3.64 5.63
N ASN A 21 3.90 4.36 5.23
CA ASN A 21 4.48 5.49 5.98
C ASN A 21 3.88 6.87 5.59
N MET A 22 2.90 6.90 4.68
CA MET A 22 2.11 8.07 4.37
C MET A 22 0.86 8.12 5.26
N THR A 23 0.59 9.29 5.82
CA THR A 23 -0.66 9.57 6.51
C THR A 23 -1.84 9.46 5.54
N SER A 24 -3.04 9.20 6.06
CA SER A 24 -4.26 9.19 5.25
C SER A 24 -4.47 10.49 4.47
N GLN A 25 -4.04 11.64 5.02
CA GLN A 25 -4.14 12.93 4.32
C GLN A 25 -3.17 13.03 3.14
N GLU A 26 -1.93 12.59 3.31
CA GLU A 26 -0.92 12.59 2.24
C GLU A 26 -1.32 11.63 1.13
N LEU A 27 -1.70 10.40 1.47
CA LEU A 27 -2.14 9.40 0.49
C LEU A 27 -3.41 9.87 -0.23
N SER A 28 -4.39 10.42 0.48
CA SER A 28 -5.60 10.97 -0.13
C SER A 28 -5.30 12.13 -1.09
N THR A 29 -4.33 12.98 -0.75
CA THR A 29 -3.89 14.07 -1.64
C THR A 29 -3.18 13.53 -2.87
N TRP A 30 -2.28 12.57 -2.68
CA TRP A 30 -1.58 11.90 -3.76
C TRP A 30 -2.53 11.26 -4.78
N LEU A 31 -3.51 10.48 -4.30
CA LEU A 31 -4.47 9.79 -5.15
C LEU A 31 -5.35 10.76 -5.95
N ARG A 32 -5.80 11.86 -5.33
CA ARG A 32 -6.56 12.92 -6.05
C ARG A 32 -5.78 13.54 -7.20
N THR A 33 -4.46 13.73 -7.04
CA THR A 33 -3.61 14.28 -8.11
C THR A 33 -3.34 13.24 -9.20
N ARG A 34 -3.38 11.93 -8.86
CA ARG A 34 -3.03 10.82 -9.74
C ARG A 34 -4.18 10.22 -10.53
N ASP A 35 -5.44 10.39 -10.13
CA ASP A 35 -6.62 9.92 -10.89
C ASP A 35 -6.66 10.46 -12.34
N ALA A 36 -5.80 11.41 -12.71
CA ALA A 36 -5.59 11.90 -14.07
C ALA A 36 -4.49 11.17 -14.90
N SER A 37 -3.79 10.14 -14.37
CA SER A 37 -2.62 9.51 -15.02
C SER A 37 -2.61 7.96 -14.92
N PRO A 38 -2.32 7.22 -16.02
CA PRO A 38 -2.45 5.75 -16.12
C PRO A 38 -1.33 4.95 -15.41
N LEU A 39 -0.62 5.53 -14.44
CA LEU A 39 0.56 4.92 -13.80
C LEU A 39 0.24 4.22 -12.48
N THR A 40 -1.02 4.16 -12.05
CA THR A 40 -1.47 3.34 -10.93
C THR A 40 -1.60 1.89 -11.40
N GLU A 41 -0.63 1.04 -11.05
CA GLU A 41 -0.77 -0.38 -11.30
C GLU A 41 -1.94 -0.95 -10.49
N PRO A 42 -2.85 -1.70 -11.13
CA PRO A 42 -3.89 -2.42 -10.41
C PRO A 42 -3.26 -3.49 -9.53
N LEU A 43 -3.81 -3.70 -8.34
CA LEU A 43 -3.58 -4.95 -7.63
C LEU A 43 -4.28 -6.07 -8.41
N PRO A 44 -3.85 -7.35 -8.29
CA PRO A 44 -4.37 -8.45 -9.11
C PRO A 44 -5.90 -8.57 -9.16
N ASP A 45 -6.60 -8.05 -8.15
CA ASP A 45 -8.07 -8.08 -8.03
C ASP A 45 -8.71 -6.69 -7.88
N GLN A 46 -7.98 -5.57 -8.06
CA GLN A 46 -8.52 -4.21 -7.89
C GLN A 46 -7.94 -3.24 -8.92
N ALA A 47 -8.79 -2.38 -9.49
CA ALA A 47 -8.32 -1.27 -10.29
C ALA A 47 -7.43 -0.33 -9.46
N GLY A 48 -6.48 0.36 -10.10
CA GLY A 48 -5.46 1.15 -9.39
C GLY A 48 -6.00 2.23 -8.45
N SER A 49 -7.15 2.84 -8.75
CA SER A 49 -7.82 3.82 -7.86
C SER A 49 -8.58 3.16 -6.71
N GLU A 50 -9.16 1.97 -6.91
CA GLU A 50 -9.86 1.21 -5.87
C GLU A 50 -8.91 0.72 -4.78
N ALA A 51 -7.70 0.29 -5.17
CA ALA A 51 -6.67 -0.16 -4.22
C ALA A 51 -6.25 0.95 -3.24
N GLY A 52 -5.95 2.15 -3.75
CA GLY A 52 -5.58 3.29 -2.91
C GLY A 52 -6.71 3.73 -1.96
N GLN A 53 -7.95 3.71 -2.44
CA GLN A 53 -9.12 4.02 -1.60
C GLN A 53 -9.36 2.96 -0.52
N HIS A 54 -9.11 1.70 -0.83
CA HIS A 54 -9.22 0.61 0.15
C HIS A 54 -8.12 0.72 1.22
N ILE A 55 -6.88 1.08 0.86
CA ILE A 55 -5.80 1.37 1.83
C ILE A 55 -6.22 2.50 2.79
N LEU A 56 -6.81 3.58 2.27
CA LEU A 56 -7.34 4.67 3.11
C LEU A 56 -8.44 4.19 4.08
N SER A 57 -9.31 3.26 3.64
CA SER A 57 -10.32 2.66 4.51
C SER A 57 -9.68 1.86 5.64
N ILE A 58 -8.64 1.07 5.35
CA ILE A 58 -7.93 0.27 6.36
C ILE A 58 -7.23 1.17 7.37
N LEU A 59 -6.54 2.24 6.94
CA LEU A 59 -5.90 3.21 7.82
C LEU A 59 -6.89 3.92 8.78
N ALA A 60 -8.19 3.92 8.47
CA ALA A 60 -9.23 4.49 9.31
C ALA A 60 -9.89 3.48 10.26
N LYS A 61 -9.61 2.17 10.12
CA LYS A 61 -10.18 1.10 10.95
C LYS A 61 -9.38 0.89 12.22
N ARG A 62 -10.00 0.26 13.22
CA ARG A 62 -9.27 -0.35 14.34
C ARG A 62 -8.91 -1.78 13.95
N ARG A 63 -7.80 -2.31 14.46
CA ARG A 63 -7.33 -3.69 14.18
C ARG A 63 -8.41 -4.76 14.35
N ARG A 64 -9.25 -4.65 15.38
CA ARG A 64 -10.35 -5.59 15.67
C ARG A 64 -11.53 -5.51 14.68
N ASP A 65 -11.62 -4.42 13.92
CA ASP A 65 -12.70 -4.15 12.96
C ASP A 65 -12.28 -4.54 11.52
N LEU A 66 -11.12 -5.21 11.37
CA LEU A 66 -10.66 -5.76 10.10
C LEU A 66 -11.56 -6.89 9.62
N THR A 67 -11.83 -6.87 8.32
CA THR A 67 -12.48 -7.95 7.58
C THR A 67 -11.42 -8.85 6.94
N ASP A 68 -11.82 -10.06 6.52
CA ASP A 68 -10.95 -10.94 5.76
C ASP A 68 -10.43 -10.29 4.47
N ASP A 69 -11.21 -9.38 3.89
CA ASP A 69 -10.86 -8.64 2.67
C ASP A 69 -9.76 -7.61 2.96
N ASP A 70 -9.85 -6.93 4.10
CA ASP A 70 -8.80 -6.02 4.56
C ASP A 70 -7.49 -6.77 4.80
N VAL A 71 -7.55 -7.92 5.47
CA VAL A 71 -6.37 -8.76 5.74
C VAL A 71 -5.71 -9.22 4.45
N ARG A 72 -6.50 -9.62 3.44
CA ARG A 72 -5.97 -9.99 2.13
C ARG A 72 -5.34 -8.80 1.40
N LEU A 73 -5.93 -7.61 1.50
CA LEU A 73 -5.37 -6.41 0.90
C LEU A 73 -4.06 -6.01 1.58
N MET A 74 -4.02 -5.98 2.92
CA MET A 74 -2.83 -5.63 3.69
C MET A 74 -1.63 -6.48 3.29
N ARG A 75 -1.82 -7.80 3.16
CA ARG A 75 -0.77 -8.72 2.70
C ARG A 75 -0.24 -8.33 1.32
N LYS A 76 -1.15 -8.13 0.35
CA LYS A 76 -0.77 -7.72 -1.02
C LYS A 76 -0.01 -6.40 -1.04
N VAL A 77 -0.42 -5.43 -0.22
CA VAL A 77 0.22 -4.12 -0.13
C VAL A 77 1.63 -4.25 0.45
N VAL A 78 1.80 -4.98 1.55
CA VAL A 78 3.11 -5.26 2.16
C VAL A 78 4.03 -5.96 1.16
N ASP A 79 3.57 -7.04 0.55
CA ASP A 79 4.34 -7.81 -0.42
C ASP A 79 4.75 -6.94 -1.62
N ARG A 80 3.84 -6.09 -2.11
CA ARG A 80 4.12 -5.22 -3.25
C ARG A 80 5.09 -4.10 -2.91
N ILE A 81 4.99 -3.52 -1.71
CA ILE A 81 5.95 -2.51 -1.25
C ILE A 81 7.34 -3.13 -1.12
N HIS A 82 7.48 -4.32 -0.52
CA HIS A 82 8.77 -5.00 -0.45
C HIS A 82 9.34 -5.33 -1.82
N ALA A 83 8.54 -5.94 -2.71
CA ALA A 83 8.99 -6.26 -4.05
C ALA A 83 9.47 -5.02 -4.82
N LEU A 84 8.72 -3.92 -4.74
CA LEU A 84 9.13 -2.66 -5.35
C LEU A 84 10.36 -2.07 -4.63
N SER A 85 10.52 -2.23 -3.32
CA SER A 85 11.64 -1.67 -2.55
C SER A 85 12.96 -2.42 -2.78
N ASP A 86 12.89 -3.70 -3.11
CA ASP A 86 14.04 -4.58 -3.36
C ASP A 86 14.56 -4.51 -4.82
N GLU A 87 13.80 -3.93 -5.75
CA GLU A 87 14.25 -3.68 -7.13
C GLU A 87 15.46 -2.71 -7.13
N GLU A 88 16.67 -3.25 -7.31
CA GLU A 88 17.94 -2.50 -7.35
C GLU A 88 17.99 -1.48 -8.50
N ARG A 89 18.44 -0.25 -8.18
CA ARG A 89 18.85 0.87 -9.05
C ARG A 89 18.61 0.71 -10.56
N GLU A 90 17.36 0.88 -10.94
CA GLU A 90 16.93 1.15 -12.32
C GLU A 90 17.30 2.60 -12.74
N PRO A 91 17.34 2.94 -14.04
CA PRO A 91 17.62 4.30 -14.52
C PRO A 91 16.71 5.37 -13.89
N GLU A 92 17.16 6.63 -13.79
CA GLU A 92 16.46 7.71 -13.04
C GLU A 92 14.97 7.90 -13.41
N ALA A 93 14.58 7.69 -14.66
CA ALA A 93 13.18 7.74 -15.09
C ALA A 93 12.34 6.58 -14.52
N ALA A 94 12.93 5.40 -14.40
CA ALA A 94 12.32 4.24 -13.76
C ALA A 94 12.24 4.42 -12.24
N ASP A 95 13.21 5.10 -11.62
CA ASP A 95 13.18 5.45 -10.19
C ASP A 95 11.98 6.37 -9.85
N GLN A 96 11.70 7.38 -10.68
CA GLN A 96 10.50 8.21 -10.50
C GLN A 96 9.19 7.41 -10.66
N SER A 97 9.11 6.55 -11.69
CA SER A 97 7.92 5.70 -11.92
C SER A 97 7.69 4.74 -10.74
N ARG A 98 8.76 4.13 -10.24
CA ARG A 98 8.76 3.25 -9.07
C ARG A 98 8.32 3.99 -7.81
N ARG A 99 8.88 5.17 -7.54
CA ARG A 99 8.45 6.02 -6.42
C ARG A 99 6.95 6.32 -6.50
N HIS A 100 6.44 6.64 -7.68
CA HIS A 100 5.02 6.91 -7.87
C HIS A 100 4.14 5.69 -7.54
N ARG A 101 4.57 4.48 -7.91
CA ARG A 101 3.86 3.24 -7.58
C ARG A 101 3.86 2.98 -6.07
N LEU A 102 5.01 3.15 -5.42
CA LEU A 102 5.14 3.04 -3.96
C LEU A 102 4.21 4.03 -3.26
N MET A 103 4.18 5.29 -3.70
CA MET A 103 3.33 6.32 -3.09
C MET A 103 1.83 6.04 -3.30
N SER A 104 1.45 5.41 -4.41
CA SER A 104 0.07 4.96 -4.62
C SER A 104 -0.36 3.83 -3.67
N LEU A 105 0.60 3.12 -3.06
CA LEU A 105 0.39 2.15 -1.99
C LEU A 105 0.55 2.78 -0.59
N GLY A 106 0.80 4.09 -0.51
CA GLY A 106 1.02 4.80 0.75
C GLY A 106 2.42 4.69 1.31
N HIS A 107 3.41 4.31 0.51
CA HIS A 107 4.82 4.32 0.87
C HIS A 107 5.58 5.42 0.12
N ASP A 108 6.16 6.39 0.83
CA ASP A 108 7.12 7.34 0.26
C ASP A 108 8.55 6.92 0.65
N PRO A 109 9.38 6.48 -0.32
CA PRO A 109 10.76 6.06 -0.06
C PRO A 109 11.69 7.21 0.34
N LEU A 110 11.24 8.47 0.20
CA LEU A 110 12.02 9.64 0.65
C LEU A 110 11.71 10.06 2.09
N LYS A 111 10.76 9.41 2.76
CA LYS A 111 10.50 9.67 4.18
C LYS A 111 11.54 8.98 5.06
N PRO A 112 12.04 9.66 6.11
CA PRO A 112 12.89 9.01 7.09
C PRO A 112 12.12 7.88 7.78
N SER A 113 12.78 6.73 7.94
CA SER A 113 12.27 5.57 8.68
C SER A 113 12.40 5.75 10.19
#